data_AF-A0A8D0G4I0-F1
#
_entry.id   AF-A0A8D0G4I0-F1
#
_cell.length_a   1.000
_cell.length_b   1.000
_cell.length_c   1.000
_cell.angle_alpha   90.00
_cell.angle_beta   90.00
_cell.angle_gamma   90.00
#
_symmetry.space_group_name_H-M   'P 1'
#
loop_
_entity.id
_entity.type
_entity.pdbx_description
1 polymer ?
#
loop_
_entity_poly.entity_id
_entity_poly.type
_entity_poly.pdbx_seq_one_letter_code
_entity_poly.pdbx_strand_id
1 'polypeptide(L)'
;ASSSLSQEEYEAEGLEWSFINYQDNQGCLDLIEGSPVGIFSLLNEECRLNRSANTSQFQTRIEKALSNNQFLSRDKLSKNSNFIISHYAGKVCYQGEGMVEKNKDPVPPELVQLLQKSRDCLLQKLFPRREESQNDIKTQSRTVVTVV
;
A
#
# COMPACT_ATOMS: atom_id res chain seq x y z
N ALA A 1 -14.45 -10.88 -12.94
CA ALA A 1 -15.63 -11.76 -13.12
C ALA A 1 -16.91 -10.92 -13.30
N SER A 2 -16.91 -9.95 -14.22
CA SER A 2 -18.08 -9.09 -14.50
C SER A 2 -18.63 -9.26 -15.92
N SER A 3 -18.14 -10.26 -16.66
CA SER A 3 -18.36 -10.34 -18.11
C SER A 3 -19.64 -11.09 -18.51
N SER A 4 -20.17 -11.96 -17.64
CA SER A 4 -21.32 -12.83 -18.01
C SER A 4 -22.67 -12.11 -17.95
N LEU A 5 -22.89 -11.28 -16.93
CA LEU A 5 -24.17 -10.57 -16.74
C LEU A 5 -24.41 -9.53 -17.83
N SER A 6 -23.38 -8.78 -18.22
CA SER A 6 -23.53 -7.74 -19.25
C SER A 6 -23.78 -8.35 -20.63
N GLN A 7 -23.11 -9.44 -20.98
CA GLN A 7 -23.26 -10.06 -22.30
C GLN A 7 -24.68 -10.58 -22.56
N GLU A 8 -25.32 -11.20 -21.55
CA GLU A 8 -26.70 -11.69 -21.64
C GLU A 8 -27.72 -10.56 -21.88
N GLU A 9 -27.44 -9.35 -21.39
CA GLU A 9 -28.31 -8.18 -21.53
C GLU A 9 -28.23 -7.56 -22.94
N TYR A 10 -27.02 -7.45 -23.51
CA TYR A 10 -26.85 -6.96 -24.90
C TYR A 10 -27.46 -7.91 -25.94
N GLU A 11 -27.39 -9.23 -25.71
CA GLU A 11 -28.05 -10.23 -26.56
C GLU A 11 -29.57 -10.14 -26.47
N ALA A 12 -30.12 -9.87 -25.28
CA ALA A 12 -31.56 -9.67 -25.08
C ALA A 12 -32.09 -8.39 -25.75
N GLU A 13 -31.27 -7.34 -25.83
CA GLU A 13 -31.62 -6.06 -26.48
C GLU A 13 -31.37 -6.05 -28.00
N GLY A 14 -30.81 -7.12 -28.57
CA GLY A 14 -30.51 -7.22 -30.00
C GLY A 14 -29.37 -6.31 -30.46
N LEU A 15 -28.48 -5.92 -29.53
CA LEU A 15 -27.34 -5.07 -29.79
C LEU A 15 -26.11 -5.91 -30.15
N GLU A 16 -25.36 -5.49 -31.17
CA GLU A 16 -24.14 -6.19 -31.60
C GLU A 16 -23.05 -6.05 -30.54
N TRP A 17 -22.77 -7.14 -29.82
CA TRP A 17 -21.71 -7.18 -28.82
C TRP A 17 -20.35 -7.11 -29.50
N SER A 18 -19.64 -6.00 -29.30
CA SER A 18 -18.23 -5.89 -29.63
C SER A 18 -17.39 -6.12 -28.38
N PHE A 19 -16.39 -7.00 -28.46
CA PHE A 19 -15.44 -7.19 -27.36
C PHE A 19 -14.68 -5.88 -27.13
N ILE A 20 -15.04 -5.16 -26.06
CA ILE A 20 -14.27 -4.01 -25.59
C ILE A 20 -12.97 -4.55 -25.00
N ASN A 21 -11.86 -4.31 -25.69
CA ASN A 21 -10.55 -4.67 -25.19
C ASN A 21 -10.14 -3.69 -24.08
N TYR A 22 -10.21 -4.14 -22.83
CA TYR A 22 -9.76 -3.34 -21.68
C TYR A 22 -8.24 -3.37 -21.59
N GLN A 23 -7.64 -2.22 -21.30
CA GLN A 23 -6.23 -2.21 -20.90
C GLN A 23 -6.10 -2.80 -19.50
N ASP A 24 -5.26 -3.82 -19.40
CA ASP A 24 -4.92 -4.46 -18.13
C ASP A 24 -4.11 -3.50 -17.25
N ASN A 25 -4.57 -3.28 -16.02
CA ASN A 25 -3.90 -2.45 -15.02
C ASN A 25 -3.01 -3.26 -14.07
N GLN A 26 -2.90 -4.59 -14.24
CA GLN A 26 -2.17 -5.46 -13.33
C GLN A 26 -0.73 -5.01 -13.12
N GLY A 27 0.00 -4.60 -14.17
CA GLY A 27 1.38 -4.14 -14.00
C GLY A 27 1.54 -2.84 -13.20
N CYS A 28 0.50 -2.00 -13.13
CA CYS A 28 0.46 -0.83 -12.25
C CYS A 28 0.07 -1.23 -10.82
N LEU A 29 -0.82 -2.20 -10.64
CA LEU A 29 -1.13 -2.76 -9.32
C LEU A 29 0.10 -3.43 -8.71
N ASP A 30 0.79 -4.27 -9.48
CA ASP A 30 2.03 -4.92 -9.05
C ASP A 30 3.13 -3.92 -8.67
N LEU A 31 3.19 -2.75 -9.32
CA LEU A 31 4.10 -1.68 -8.91
C LEU A 31 3.79 -1.17 -7.49
N ILE A 32 2.52 -1.00 -7.17
CA ILE A 32 2.04 -0.36 -5.95
C ILE A 32 2.01 -1.36 -4.79
N GLU A 33 1.34 -2.50 -4.98
CA GLU A 33 1.03 -3.51 -3.95
C GLU A 33 1.75 -4.86 -4.17
N GLY A 34 2.66 -4.93 -5.15
CA GLY A 34 3.44 -6.13 -5.42
C GLY A 34 4.16 -6.69 -4.18
N SER A 35 4.08 -8.01 -4.04
CA SER A 35 4.77 -8.78 -3.01
C SER A 35 5.77 -9.73 -3.67
N PRO A 36 7.04 -9.78 -3.23
CA PRO A 36 7.60 -9.12 -2.05
C PRO A 36 8.06 -7.67 -2.28
N VAL A 37 8.11 -7.20 -3.53
CA VAL A 37 8.66 -5.89 -3.89
C VAL A 37 7.60 -5.04 -4.58
N GLY A 38 7.20 -3.95 -3.93
CA GLY A 38 6.24 -2.95 -4.39
C GLY A 38 6.40 -1.67 -3.57
N ILE A 39 5.80 -0.55 -3.99
CA ILE A 39 5.95 0.74 -3.30
C ILE A 39 5.51 0.64 -1.83
N PHE A 40 4.37 0.01 -1.54
CA PHE A 40 3.89 -0.14 -0.16
C PHE A 40 4.80 -1.03 0.69
N SER A 41 5.36 -2.08 0.10
CA SER A 41 6.33 -2.94 0.79
C SER A 41 7.59 -2.16 1.19
N LEU A 42 8.14 -1.35 0.28
CA LEU A 42 9.29 -0.49 0.54
C LEU A 42 8.99 0.61 1.58
N LEU A 43 7.80 1.21 1.50
CA LEU A 43 7.34 2.21 2.46
C LEU A 43 7.24 1.61 3.87
N ASN A 44 6.63 0.44 3.98
CA ASN A 44 6.52 -0.30 5.23
C ASN A 44 7.89 -0.62 5.84
N GLU A 45 8.86 -0.97 5.00
CA GLU A 45 10.24 -1.20 5.44
C GLU A 45 10.89 0.06 6.00
N GLU A 46 10.77 1.21 5.32
CA GLU A 46 11.29 2.49 5.84
C GLU A 46 10.55 2.93 7.13
N CYS A 47 9.24 2.71 7.24
CA CYS A 47 8.47 3.06 8.44
C CYS A 47 8.94 2.30 9.68
N ARG A 48 9.39 1.06 9.51
CA ARG A 48 9.96 0.22 10.59
C ARG A 48 11.35 0.65 11.03
N LEU A 49 12.03 1.51 10.28
CA LEU A 49 13.34 2.00 10.69
C LEU A 49 13.19 3.04 11.79
N ASN A 50 13.84 2.80 12.92
CA ASN A 50 13.90 3.70 14.07
C ASN A 50 14.87 4.87 13.83
N ARG A 51 14.72 5.57 12.70
CA ARG A 51 15.50 6.74 12.29
C ARG A 51 14.59 7.80 11.65
N SER A 52 15.10 9.03 11.52
CA SER A 52 14.46 10.07 10.71
C SER A 52 14.30 9.58 9.26
N ALA A 53 13.15 9.85 8.65
CA ALA A 53 12.96 9.50 7.24
C ALA A 53 13.93 10.31 6.38
N ASN A 54 14.44 9.68 5.32
CA ASN A 54 15.26 10.35 4.32
C ASN A 54 14.59 10.15 2.96
N THR A 55 13.90 11.20 2.50
CA THR A 55 13.10 11.17 1.29
C THR A 55 13.91 10.77 0.06
N SER A 56 15.14 11.27 -0.05
CA SER A 56 16.03 10.99 -1.19
C SER A 56 16.52 9.54 -1.19
N GLN A 57 16.82 8.96 -0.03
CA GLN A 57 17.13 7.54 0.07
C GLN A 57 15.92 6.67 -0.25
N PHE A 58 14.74 7.01 0.26
CA PHE A 58 13.51 6.27 -0.03
C PHE A 58 13.20 6.26 -1.53
N GLN A 59 13.26 7.43 -2.17
CA GLN A 59 13.09 7.56 -3.62
C GLN A 59 14.13 6.74 -4.41
N THR A 60 15.42 6.82 -4.03
CA THR A 60 16.48 6.03 -4.68
C THR A 60 16.22 4.53 -4.53
N ARG A 61 15.67 4.10 -3.39
CA ARG A 61 15.31 2.70 -3.13
C ARG A 61 14.15 2.24 -4.01
N ILE A 62 13.11 3.06 -4.18
CA ILE A 62 12.00 2.81 -5.13
C ILE A 62 12.56 2.62 -6.54
N GLU A 63 13.36 3.57 -7.02
CA GLU A 63 13.92 3.54 -8.38
C GLU A 63 14.80 2.32 -8.62
N LYS A 64 15.63 1.94 -7.64
CA LYS A 64 16.50 0.77 -7.76
C LYS A 64 15.73 -0.55 -7.70
N ALA A 65 14.75 -0.66 -6.82
CA ALA A 65 14.00 -1.90 -6.62
C ALA A 65 12.99 -2.17 -7.76
N LEU A 66 12.46 -1.11 -8.37
CA LEU A 66 11.37 -1.17 -9.34
C LEU A 66 11.79 -0.63 -10.73
N SER A 67 13.09 -0.58 -11.01
CA SER A 67 13.65 -0.02 -12.27
C SER A 67 13.12 -0.67 -13.54
N ASN A 68 12.72 -1.94 -13.45
CA ASN A 68 12.26 -2.73 -14.59
C ASN A 68 10.76 -2.55 -14.87
N ASN A 69 10.03 -1.82 -14.01
CA ASN A 69 8.60 -1.61 -14.16
C ASN A 69 8.33 -0.38 -15.05
N GLN A 70 7.69 -0.60 -16.19
CA GLN A 70 7.38 0.43 -17.18
C GLN A 70 6.42 1.53 -16.68
N PHE A 71 5.67 1.29 -15.60
CA PHE A 71 4.73 2.25 -15.04
C PHE A 71 5.42 3.25 -14.09
N LEU A 72 6.67 3.00 -13.69
CA LEU A 72 7.46 3.89 -12.85
C LEU A 72 8.35 4.81 -13.69
N SER A 73 8.33 6.10 -13.37
CA SER A 73 9.28 7.08 -13.92
C SER A 73 9.63 8.14 -12.87
N ARG A 74 10.57 9.04 -13.18
CA ARG A 74 10.92 10.18 -12.31
C ARG A 74 11.11 11.45 -13.11
N ASP A 75 10.85 12.60 -12.49
CA ASP A 75 11.32 13.88 -13.03
C ASP A 75 12.79 14.08 -12.62
N LYS A 76 13.70 13.94 -13.59
CA LYS A 76 15.15 14.11 -13.38
C LYS A 76 15.56 15.57 -13.18
N LEU A 77 14.72 16.52 -13.60
CA LEU A 77 15.02 17.95 -13.52
C LEU A 77 14.55 18.55 -12.18
N SER A 78 13.60 17.90 -11.52
CA SER A 78 13.13 18.32 -10.21
C SER A 78 14.21 18.16 -9.14
N LYS A 79 14.39 19.22 -8.35
CA LYS A 79 15.23 19.20 -7.14
C LYS A 79 14.58 18.41 -6.01
N ASN A 80 13.26 18.24 -6.05
CA ASN A 80 12.49 17.57 -5.00
C ASN A 80 12.47 16.07 -5.25
N SER A 81 12.58 15.29 -4.18
CA SER A 81 12.45 13.85 -4.27
C SER A 81 11.01 13.44 -4.60
N ASN A 82 10.82 12.95 -5.82
CA ASN A 82 9.55 12.50 -6.36
C ASN A 82 9.70 11.22 -7.19
N PHE A 83 8.57 10.55 -7.40
CA PHE A 83 8.41 9.47 -8.37
C PHE A 83 7.07 9.62 -9.09
N ILE A 84 6.97 9.09 -10.30
CA ILE A 84 5.80 9.23 -11.17
C ILE A 84 5.27 7.84 -11.46
N ILE A 85 3.97 7.64 -11.24
CA ILE A 85 3.25 6.42 -11.62
C ILE A 85 2.38 6.73 -12.83
N SER A 86 2.46 5.88 -13.85
CA SER A 86 1.58 5.94 -15.02
C SER A 86 0.30 5.15 -14.72
N HIS A 87 -0.72 5.80 -14.19
CA HIS A 87 -2.02 5.20 -13.96
C HIS A 87 -2.83 5.11 -15.26
N TYR A 88 -3.91 4.34 -15.23
CA TYR A 88 -4.88 4.26 -16.31
C TYR A 88 -5.38 5.64 -16.78
N ALA A 89 -5.63 6.56 -15.84
CA ALA A 89 -6.10 7.92 -16.13
C ALA A 89 -4.96 8.92 -16.47
N GLY A 90 -3.70 8.47 -16.48
CA GLY A 90 -2.54 9.30 -16.79
C GLY A 90 -1.43 9.25 -15.75
N LYS A 91 -0.40 10.07 -15.97
CA LYS A 91 0.79 10.13 -15.10
C LYS A 91 0.53 10.99 -13.88
N VAL A 92 0.80 10.46 -12.69
CA VAL A 92 0.67 11.16 -11.42
C VAL A 92 2.04 11.27 -10.76
N CYS A 93 2.43 12.49 -10.39
CA CYS A 93 3.68 12.76 -9.69
C CYS A 93 3.44 12.75 -8.17
N TYR A 94 4.15 11.88 -7.47
CA TYR A 94 4.11 11.75 -6.02
C TYR A 94 5.35 12.42 -5.41
N GLN A 95 5.11 13.37 -4.52
CA GLN A 95 6.17 13.96 -3.71
C GLN A 95 6.45 13.04 -2.52
N GLY A 96 7.72 12.67 -2.33
CA GLY A 96 8.09 11.78 -1.23
C GLY A 96 8.10 12.47 0.15
N GLU A 97 8.06 13.79 0.19
CA GLU A 97 8.18 14.56 1.42
C GLU A 97 7.02 14.29 2.40
N GLY A 98 7.36 13.90 3.63
CA GLY A 98 6.39 13.52 4.65
C GLY A 98 5.67 12.19 4.40
N MET A 99 5.99 11.46 3.31
CA MET A 99 5.30 10.22 2.95
C MET A 99 5.55 9.13 3.99
N VAL A 100 6.78 8.99 4.49
CA VAL A 100 7.12 8.00 5.52
C VAL A 100 6.51 8.40 6.86
N GLU A 101 6.59 9.66 7.24
CA GLU A 101 6.07 10.20 8.50
C GLU A 101 4.57 10.03 8.61
N LYS A 102 3.82 10.31 7.54
CA LYS A 102 2.36 10.09 7.48
C LYS A 102 1.96 8.62 7.64
N ASN A 103 2.87 7.68 7.33
CA ASN A 103 2.62 6.24 7.39
C ASN A 103 3.29 5.56 8.60
N LYS A 104 4.06 6.32 9.40
CA LYS A 104 4.54 5.85 10.69
C LYS A 104 3.38 5.89 11.67
N ASP A 105 2.86 4.72 12.03
CA ASP A 105 1.86 4.55 13.08
C ASP A 105 2.47 3.87 14.32
N PRO A 106 3.35 4.55 15.07
CA PRO A 106 3.89 3.98 16.30
C PRO A 106 2.84 4.06 17.41
N VAL A 107 2.17 2.95 17.69
CA VAL A 107 1.39 2.80 18.92
C VAL A 107 2.35 2.37 20.04
N PRO A 108 2.57 3.21 21.09
CA PRO A 108 3.45 2.82 22.19
C PRO A 108 2.90 1.57 22.90
N PRO A 109 3.75 0.56 23.17
CA PRO A 109 3.30 -0.65 23.85
C PRO A 109 2.75 -0.36 25.25
N GLU A 110 3.24 0.69 25.91
CA GLU A 110 2.76 1.14 27.22
C GLU A 110 1.30 1.61 27.17
N LEU A 111 0.89 2.25 26.06
CA LEU A 111 -0.48 2.68 25.86
C LEU A 111 -1.42 1.48 25.70
N VAL A 112 -0.99 0.47 24.92
CA VAL A 112 -1.74 -0.79 24.78
C VAL A 112 -1.88 -1.49 26.13
N GLN A 113 -0.80 -1.57 26.91
CA GLN A 113 -0.81 -2.18 28.25
C GLN A 113 -1.70 -1.41 29.23
N LEU A 114 -1.73 -0.08 29.17
CA LEU A 114 -2.60 0.76 29.98
C LEU A 114 -4.07 0.47 29.68
N LEU A 115 -4.43 0.42 28.39
CA LEU A 115 -5.79 0.12 27.93
C LEU A 115 -6.22 -1.29 28.35
N GLN A 116 -5.33 -2.27 28.25
CA GLN A 116 -5.54 -3.65 28.72
C GLN A 116 -5.70 -3.77 30.25
N LYS A 117 -5.17 -2.82 31.04
CA LYS A 117 -5.29 -2.77 32.51
C LYS A 117 -6.46 -1.91 32.98
N SER A 118 -7.19 -1.27 32.07
CA SER A 118 -8.36 -0.47 32.41
C SER A 118 -9.41 -1.30 33.14
N ARG A 119 -10.19 -0.66 34.02
CA ARG A 119 -11.35 -1.27 34.69
C ARG A 119 -12.62 -1.19 33.85
N ASP A 120 -12.60 -0.44 32.74
CA ASP A 120 -13.71 -0.29 31.83
C ASP A 120 -13.88 -1.56 30.98
N CYS A 121 -15.08 -2.16 31.05
CA CYS A 121 -15.38 -3.40 30.34
C CYS A 121 -15.34 -3.27 28.81
N LEU A 122 -15.65 -2.09 28.25
CA LEU A 122 -15.54 -1.85 26.81
C LEU A 122 -14.07 -1.82 26.39
N LEU A 123 -13.22 -1.13 27.14
CA LEU A 123 -11.79 -1.05 26.84
C LEU A 123 -11.10 -2.42 26.91
N GLN A 124 -11.46 -3.25 27.89
CA GLN A 124 -10.95 -4.63 27.97
C GLN A 124 -11.38 -5.50 26.77
N LYS A 125 -12.58 -5.26 26.22
CA LYS A 125 -13.06 -5.97 25.02
C LYS A 125 -12.39 -5.46 23.74
N LEU A 126 -12.13 -4.16 23.63
CA LEU A 126 -11.46 -3.56 22.48
C LEU A 126 -9.96 -3.89 22.45
N PHE A 127 -9.34 -4.02 23.62
CA PHE A 127 -7.92 -4.33 23.78
C PHE A 127 -7.74 -5.60 24.63
N PRO A 128 -8.02 -6.79 24.09
CA PRO A 128 -7.81 -8.04 24.81
C PRO A 128 -6.31 -8.29 25.03
N ARG A 129 -5.96 -8.99 26.11
CA ARG A 129 -4.60 -9.52 26.29
C ARG A 129 -4.39 -10.64 25.27
N ARG A 130 -3.36 -10.55 24.44
CA ARG A 130 -2.90 -11.70 23.64
C ARG A 130 -2.22 -12.68 24.60
N GLU A 131 -2.65 -13.94 24.60
CA GLU A 131 -1.88 -14.99 25.27
C GLU A 131 -0.66 -15.30 24.40
N GLU A 132 0.54 -15.17 24.98
CA GLU A 132 1.79 -15.54 24.32
C GLU A 132 1.86 -17.07 24.19
N SER A 133 1.30 -17.61 23.11
CA SER A 133 1.64 -18.95 22.67
C SER A 133 3.08 -18.90 22.14
N GLN A 134 4.04 -19.44 22.91
CA GLN A 134 5.39 -19.71 22.44
C GLN A 134 5.32 -20.68 21.25
N ASN A 135 5.22 -20.15 20.03
CA ASN A 135 5.57 -20.76 18.75
C ASN A 135 5.15 -19.77 17.66
N ASP A 136 6.03 -18.81 17.32
CA ASP A 136 6.21 -18.26 15.96
C ASP A 136 7.15 -17.06 16.00
N ILE A 137 8.46 -17.35 15.95
CA ILE A 137 9.46 -16.37 15.51
C ILE A 137 9.30 -16.28 13.98
N LYS A 138 8.79 -15.13 13.53
CA LYS A 138 8.45 -14.72 12.14
C LYS A 138 7.01 -15.06 11.73
N THR A 139 6.10 -14.10 11.88
CA THR A 139 5.18 -13.66 10.80
C THR A 139 4.34 -12.46 11.25
N GLN A 140 4.58 -11.34 10.56
CA GLN A 140 3.64 -10.28 10.19
C GLN A 140 2.82 -9.58 11.29
N SER A 141 3.30 -8.40 11.70
CA SER A 141 2.40 -7.29 11.99
C SER A 141 1.66 -6.93 10.69
N ARG A 142 0.53 -7.59 10.44
CA ARG A 142 -0.51 -7.07 9.54
C ARG A 142 -1.17 -5.89 10.24
N THR A 143 -0.52 -4.73 10.18
CA THR A 143 -1.23 -3.47 10.39
C THR A 143 -2.09 -3.28 9.15
N VAL A 144 -3.41 -3.24 9.34
CA VAL A 144 -4.34 -2.83 8.29
C VAL A 144 -4.04 -1.36 8.01
N VAL A 145 -3.32 -1.09 6.93
CA VAL A 145 -3.01 0.28 6.50
C VAL A 145 -4.32 0.88 6.00
N THR A 146 -4.86 1.84 6.74
CA THR A 146 -5.94 2.69 6.26
C THR A 146 -5.31 3.67 5.28
N VAL A 147 -5.64 3.52 4.00
CA VAL A 147 -5.29 4.51 2.97
C VAL A 147 -6.24 5.69 3.15
N VAL A 148 -5.68 6.87 3.46
CA VAL A 148 -6.40 8.15 3.45
C VAL A 148 -6.12 8.87 2.13
#